data_AF-A0A842QZ16-F1
#
_entry.id   AF-A0A842QZ16-F1
#
_cell.length_a   1.000
_cell.length_b   1.000
_cell.length_c   1.000
_cell.angle_alpha   90.00
_cell.angle_beta   90.00
_cell.angle_gamma   90.00
#
_symmetry.space_group_name_H-M   'P 1'
#
loop_
_entity.id
_entity.type
_entity.pdbx_description
1 polymer ?
#
loop_
_entity_poly.entity_id
_entity_poly.type
_entity_poly.pdbx_seq_one_letter_code
_entity_poly.pdbx_strand_id
1 'polypeptide(L)'
;MSPCNCQVSGLSGCFSSDLIIHSNAFSFLPAAKRSSAFFLNFNAFSGSMDAARSIIFNKGRSLTYLDSIKLNRCDVPMHVNLEGNQVPIVVPRRMLFFAPHPDDELLSCGGTILKYSELGTEIIVVLVTQGLGGYVKEEDKDSIAKVRENEYRNATKHLNVDEIINLKLDEVQVNRENVKLFTNIIRDHEPDLIFSPHVSDTHRAHRATAELAKEAVYHAVHGKAYGGHEKNVRPKGMYCYESPSRKFFYVDANVFAIVDISNFWLRKVAIFNHVYESQGEVLERIITWAEKTAKLRGEEIFCEYGEAFIPDTEYCPLKILIV
;
A
#
# COMPACT_ATOMS: atom_id res chain seq x y z
N MET A 1 59.07 -24.95 3.30
CA MET A 1 60.13 -24.51 4.24
C MET A 1 60.82 -23.29 3.64
N SER A 2 60.56 -22.12 4.19
CA SER A 2 61.55 -21.09 4.59
C SER A 2 60.78 -19.89 5.18
N PRO A 3 61.15 -19.39 6.37
CA PRO A 3 60.36 -18.46 7.19
C PRO A 3 60.94 -17.03 7.22
N CYS A 4 60.15 -16.04 7.67
CA CYS A 4 60.63 -14.81 8.34
C CYS A 4 59.40 -14.01 8.81
N ASN A 5 59.02 -13.97 10.10
CA ASN A 5 59.55 -13.24 11.26
C ASN A 5 59.26 -11.72 11.31
N CYS A 6 58.87 -11.31 12.53
CA CYS A 6 58.70 -9.96 13.09
C CYS A 6 57.32 -9.31 12.90
N GLN A 7 56.67 -8.72 13.92
CA GLN A 7 56.87 -8.69 15.38
C GLN A 7 55.57 -8.07 15.93
N VAL A 8 55.04 -8.65 17.00
CA VAL A 8 53.90 -8.10 17.76
C VAL A 8 54.45 -7.14 18.80
N SER A 9 54.02 -5.88 18.78
CA SER A 9 54.05 -4.99 19.93
C SER A 9 52.62 -4.76 20.40
N GLY A 10 52.27 -5.39 21.52
CA GLY A 10 51.03 -5.14 22.23
C GLY A 10 51.10 -3.87 23.09
N LEU A 11 49.90 -3.35 23.39
CA LEU A 11 49.41 -2.61 24.57
C LEU A 11 48.18 -1.83 24.07
N SER A 12 46.97 -1.86 24.64
CA SER A 12 46.39 -2.54 25.80
C SER A 12 44.92 -2.06 25.92
N GLY A 13 43.97 -2.97 26.16
CA GLY A 13 42.60 -2.72 26.68
C GLY A 13 41.57 -2.22 25.66
N CYS A 14 40.35 -2.78 25.53
CA CYS A 14 39.52 -3.52 26.48
C CYS A 14 38.80 -4.71 25.83
N PHE A 15 38.54 -5.71 26.67
CA PHE A 15 37.94 -7.00 26.41
C PHE A 15 36.43 -6.95 26.11
N SER A 16 36.04 -7.80 25.14
CA SER A 16 34.89 -8.74 25.10
C SER A 16 33.48 -8.25 25.46
N SER A 17 32.45 -8.58 24.70
CA SER A 17 31.96 -9.96 24.67
C SER A 17 31.05 -10.25 23.47
N ASP A 18 31.55 -11.15 22.63
CA ASP A 18 30.90 -12.32 22.05
C ASP A 18 29.37 -12.38 21.96
N LEU A 19 28.97 -12.49 20.69
CA LEU A 19 27.74 -13.02 20.14
C LEU A 19 27.41 -14.39 20.77
N ILE A 20 26.38 -14.44 21.61
CA ILE A 20 25.80 -15.70 22.10
C ILE A 20 24.51 -15.97 21.32
N ILE A 21 24.57 -17.02 20.50
CA ILE A 21 23.42 -17.69 19.90
C ILE A 21 22.75 -18.52 20.98
N HIS A 22 21.48 -18.25 21.32
CA HIS A 22 20.66 -19.17 22.10
C HIS A 22 19.45 -19.65 21.31
N SER A 23 19.51 -20.92 20.93
CA SER A 23 18.37 -21.80 20.66
C SER A 23 17.84 -22.39 21.97
N ASN A 24 16.51 -22.35 22.18
CA ASN A 24 15.64 -23.50 22.53
C ASN A 24 14.47 -23.16 23.47
N ALA A 25 13.31 -23.65 23.01
CA ALA A 25 12.32 -24.45 23.72
C ALA A 25 11.43 -23.86 24.83
N PHE A 26 10.13 -24.13 24.62
CA PHE A 26 8.98 -24.09 25.51
C PHE A 26 9.22 -24.61 26.95
N SER A 27 8.66 -23.92 27.94
CA SER A 27 8.02 -24.55 29.12
C SER A 27 7.09 -23.56 29.86
N PHE A 28 6.04 -24.09 30.48
CA PHE A 28 4.86 -23.42 31.06
C PHE A 28 5.03 -22.96 32.54
N LEU A 29 4.45 -21.79 32.88
CA LEU A 29 3.79 -21.31 34.15
C LEU A 29 4.61 -21.13 35.47
N PRO A 30 4.10 -20.38 36.50
CA PRO A 30 3.20 -19.20 36.56
C PRO A 30 3.61 -18.04 37.53
N ALA A 31 2.92 -16.90 37.35
CA ALA A 31 2.59 -15.74 38.23
C ALA A 31 3.34 -15.45 39.56
N ALA A 32 3.82 -14.21 39.72
CA ALA A 32 3.85 -13.48 41.01
C ALA A 32 3.84 -11.93 40.86
N LYS A 33 3.21 -11.29 41.85
CA LYS A 33 2.76 -9.90 42.00
C LYS A 33 3.86 -8.83 42.17
N ARG A 34 3.54 -7.57 41.78
CA ARG A 34 3.58 -6.30 42.58
C ARG A 34 3.36 -5.09 41.64
N SER A 35 2.21 -4.40 41.71
CA SER A 35 1.96 -3.12 42.43
C SER A 35 2.90 -1.98 42.00
N SER A 36 2.42 -0.85 41.45
CA SER A 36 1.66 0.16 42.19
C SER A 36 0.76 1.04 41.29
N ALA A 37 -0.35 1.47 41.89
CA ALA A 37 -1.34 2.38 41.34
C ALA A 37 -0.89 3.84 41.38
N PHE A 38 -1.43 4.65 40.46
CA PHE A 38 -1.77 6.05 40.74
C PHE A 38 -3.21 6.29 40.27
N PHE A 39 -4.08 6.46 41.25
CA PHE A 39 -5.42 7.04 41.10
C PHE A 39 -5.28 8.55 41.00
N LEU A 40 -6.00 9.20 40.08
CA LEU A 40 -6.61 10.50 40.33
C LEU A 40 -7.99 10.54 39.68
N ASN A 41 -8.94 10.98 40.50
CA ASN A 41 -10.38 10.86 40.33
C ASN A 41 -10.96 12.07 39.60
N PHE A 42 -12.07 11.83 38.90
CA PHE A 42 -12.93 12.82 38.26
C PHE A 42 -13.54 13.82 39.26
N ASN A 43 -13.74 15.07 38.82
CA ASN A 43 -14.95 15.81 39.17
C ASN A 43 -15.32 16.87 38.13
N ALA A 44 -16.62 17.08 38.02
CA ALA A 44 -17.37 17.65 36.91
C ALA A 44 -17.16 19.15 36.65
N PHE A 45 -17.33 19.54 35.38
CA PHE A 45 -17.98 20.80 35.02
C PHE A 45 -19.00 20.53 33.91
N SER A 46 -20.27 20.79 34.24
CA SER A 46 -21.41 20.87 33.32
C SER A 46 -21.36 22.19 32.55
N GLY A 47 -21.48 22.13 31.23
CA GLY A 47 -21.56 23.30 30.35
C GLY A 47 -21.81 22.87 28.91
N SER A 48 -22.66 23.61 28.21
CA SER A 48 -23.34 23.27 26.96
C SER A 48 -22.45 23.00 25.72
N MET A 49 -23.11 22.42 24.71
CA MET A 49 -22.69 22.26 23.30
C MET A 49 -21.87 23.43 22.74
N ASP A 50 -21.00 23.10 21.77
CA ASP A 50 -20.10 23.95 20.96
C ASP A 50 -18.62 24.03 21.40
N ALA A 51 -17.88 22.92 21.25
CA ALA A 51 -16.41 22.96 21.26
C ALA A 51 -15.79 21.81 20.44
N ALA A 52 -15.94 21.86 19.11
CA ALA A 52 -15.14 21.04 18.18
C ALA A 52 -14.60 21.90 17.03
N ARG A 53 -13.95 23.01 17.37
CA ARG A 53 -13.11 23.81 16.46
C ARG A 53 -11.95 24.41 17.25
N SER A 54 -10.87 23.65 17.40
CA SER A 54 -9.49 24.15 17.48
C SER A 54 -8.55 23.01 17.88
N ILE A 55 -7.91 22.39 16.89
CA ILE A 55 -6.61 21.78 17.14
C ILE A 55 -5.58 22.86 16.85
N ILE A 56 -4.87 23.23 17.91
CA ILE A 56 -3.94 24.34 18.01
C ILE A 56 -2.71 24.06 17.14
N PHE A 57 -2.51 24.88 16.11
CA PHE A 57 -1.25 24.98 15.37
C PHE A 57 -0.18 25.53 16.30
N ASN A 58 0.86 24.74 16.56
CA ASN A 58 2.02 25.21 17.30
C ASN A 58 2.83 26.16 16.39
N LYS A 59 2.83 27.44 16.77
CA LYS A 59 3.54 28.55 16.11
C LYS A 59 5.05 28.27 16.07
N GLY A 60 5.68 28.45 14.90
CA GLY A 60 7.11 28.78 14.85
C GLY A 60 8.00 28.11 13.82
N ARG A 61 7.50 27.27 12.90
CA ARG A 61 8.26 26.87 11.71
C ARG A 61 7.54 27.31 10.45
N SER A 62 8.18 28.22 9.73
CA SER A 62 7.74 28.76 8.45
C SER A 62 7.39 27.62 7.48
N LEU A 63 6.16 27.67 6.95
CA LEU A 63 5.73 26.94 5.76
C LEU A 63 6.50 27.51 4.55
N THR A 64 7.71 27.02 4.32
CA THR A 64 8.46 27.20 3.06
C THR A 64 9.06 25.86 2.67
N TYR A 65 8.21 24.91 2.29
CA TYR A 65 8.64 23.72 1.54
C TYR A 65 7.51 23.26 0.61
N LEU A 66 6.97 24.19 -0.16
CA LEU A 66 6.22 23.91 -1.37
C LEU A 66 6.76 24.90 -2.39
N ASP A 67 7.76 24.47 -3.16
CA ASP A 67 7.94 24.89 -4.54
C ASP A 67 9.01 24.01 -5.22
N SER A 68 8.53 23.21 -6.17
CA SER A 68 9.30 22.66 -7.30
C SER A 68 10.55 21.83 -6.99
N ILE A 69 10.35 20.55 -6.66
CA ILE A 69 11.10 19.53 -7.38
C ILE A 69 10.09 18.78 -8.24
N LYS A 70 9.80 19.32 -9.43
CA LYS A 70 9.46 18.43 -10.53
C LYS A 70 10.74 17.65 -10.77
N LEU A 71 10.87 16.47 -10.16
CA LEU A 71 11.81 15.50 -10.67
C LEU A 71 11.34 15.29 -12.12
N ASN A 72 12.09 15.86 -13.07
CA ASN A 72 11.96 15.43 -14.45
C ASN A 72 11.97 13.90 -14.40
N ARG A 73 11.09 13.25 -15.18
CA ARG A 73 11.05 11.79 -15.37
C ARG A 73 12.41 11.36 -15.92
N CYS A 74 13.42 11.34 -15.07
CA CYS A 74 14.82 11.26 -15.38
C CYS A 74 15.22 9.85 -15.00
N ASP A 75 15.65 9.10 -16.01
CA ASP A 75 16.25 7.77 -15.92
C ASP A 75 17.59 7.75 -15.14
N VAL A 76 17.76 8.62 -14.15
CA VAL A 76 18.95 8.64 -13.29
C VAL A 76 18.72 7.62 -12.17
N PRO A 77 19.49 6.52 -12.14
CA PRO A 77 19.35 5.55 -11.07
C PRO A 77 19.65 6.23 -9.73
N MET A 78 18.67 6.27 -8.85
CA MET A 78 18.88 6.64 -7.46
C MET A 78 19.76 5.56 -6.82
N HIS A 79 20.64 5.91 -5.90
CA HIS A 79 21.49 4.95 -5.21
C HIS A 79 21.37 5.17 -3.70
N VAL A 80 21.35 4.08 -2.94
CA VAL A 80 21.61 4.11 -1.49
C VAL A 80 23.02 3.64 -1.23
N ASN A 81 23.67 4.23 -0.22
CA ASN A 81 24.96 3.77 0.25
C ASN A 81 24.73 2.77 1.39
N LEU A 82 25.02 1.49 1.13
CA LEU A 82 24.95 0.42 2.11
C LEU A 82 26.36 -0.09 2.36
N GLU A 83 26.89 0.19 3.55
CA GLU A 83 28.23 -0.25 3.99
C GLU A 83 29.36 0.15 3.02
N GLY A 84 29.25 1.32 2.39
CA GLY A 84 30.23 1.81 1.42
C GLY A 84 29.94 1.38 -0.02
N ASN A 85 28.93 0.53 -0.26
CA ASN A 85 28.52 0.13 -1.61
C ASN A 85 27.36 1.00 -2.10
N GLN A 86 27.47 1.49 -3.34
CA GLN A 86 26.35 2.11 -4.03
C GLN A 86 25.42 1.04 -4.57
N VAL A 87 24.25 0.90 -3.96
CA VAL A 87 23.22 -0.03 -4.40
C VAL A 87 22.18 0.76 -5.19
N PRO A 88 21.92 0.42 -6.46
CA PRO A 88 20.92 1.11 -7.26
C PRO A 88 19.52 0.83 -6.70
N ILE A 89 18.75 1.89 -6.50
CA ILE A 89 17.32 1.86 -6.24
C ILE A 89 16.64 1.77 -7.60
N VAL A 90 15.89 0.69 -7.81
CA VAL A 90 15.06 0.53 -9.00
C VAL A 90 13.69 1.13 -8.71
N VAL A 91 13.43 2.32 -9.25
CA VAL A 91 12.09 2.90 -9.27
C VAL A 91 11.34 2.31 -10.47
N PRO A 92 10.17 1.67 -10.29
CA PRO A 92 9.39 1.17 -11.41
C PRO A 92 8.93 2.34 -12.27
N ARG A 93 8.92 2.19 -13.60
CA ARG A 93 8.45 3.26 -14.48
C ARG A 93 6.93 3.37 -14.45
N ARG A 94 6.24 2.22 -14.34
CA ARG A 94 4.78 2.13 -14.35
C ARG A 94 4.28 1.17 -13.28
N MET A 95 3.32 1.63 -12.49
CA MET A 95 2.54 0.81 -11.56
C MET A 95 1.08 0.80 -11.99
N LEU A 96 0.49 -0.40 -12.05
CA LEU A 96 -0.92 -0.58 -12.36
C LEU A 96 -1.67 -1.17 -11.17
N PHE A 97 -2.74 -0.52 -10.75
CA PHE A 97 -3.56 -0.93 -9.60
C PHE A 97 -4.94 -1.36 -10.08
N PHE A 98 -5.32 -2.61 -9.86
CA PHE A 98 -6.70 -3.07 -10.04
C PHE A 98 -7.50 -2.76 -8.77
N ALA A 99 -8.42 -1.81 -8.85
CA ALA A 99 -9.33 -1.41 -7.78
C ALA A 99 -10.75 -1.95 -8.07
N PRO A 100 -11.24 -2.96 -7.32
CA PRO A 100 -12.58 -3.50 -7.51
C PRO A 100 -13.68 -2.43 -7.42
N HIS A 101 -13.57 -1.53 -6.44
CA HIS A 101 -14.51 -0.44 -6.21
C HIS A 101 -13.80 0.91 -6.13
N PRO A 102 -14.54 2.02 -6.30
CA PRO A 102 -13.98 3.36 -6.16
C PRO A 102 -13.75 3.65 -4.68
N ASP A 103 -12.48 3.58 -4.26
CA ASP A 103 -11.90 3.85 -2.92
C ASP A 103 -10.76 2.88 -2.60
N ASP A 104 -10.82 1.65 -3.13
CA ASP A 104 -9.88 0.57 -2.84
C ASP A 104 -8.42 0.97 -3.10
N GLU A 105 -8.13 1.70 -4.19
CA GLU A 105 -6.77 2.16 -4.50
C GLU A 105 -6.24 3.10 -3.42
N LEU A 106 -7.07 4.01 -2.93
CA LEU A 106 -6.67 5.02 -1.96
C LEU A 106 -6.59 4.42 -0.56
N LEU A 107 -7.57 3.59 -0.19
CA LEU A 107 -7.62 2.93 1.11
C LEU A 107 -6.42 2.03 1.36
N SER A 108 -6.13 1.17 0.39
CA SER A 108 -5.13 0.12 0.55
C SER A 108 -3.74 0.55 0.09
N CYS A 109 -3.65 1.42 -0.92
CA CYS A 109 -2.39 1.75 -1.59
C CYS A 109 -2.10 3.26 -1.68
N GLY A 110 -2.92 4.12 -1.08
CA GLY A 110 -2.86 5.56 -1.30
C GLY A 110 -1.52 6.20 -0.93
N GLY A 111 -0.89 5.75 0.16
CA GLY A 111 0.41 6.26 0.58
C GLY A 111 1.51 5.82 -0.38
N THR A 112 1.44 4.57 -0.83
CA THR A 112 2.35 4.00 -1.84
C THR A 112 2.20 4.70 -3.18
N ILE A 113 0.97 4.94 -3.65
CA ILE A 113 0.69 5.70 -4.88
C ILE A 113 1.33 7.08 -4.81
N LEU A 114 1.11 7.82 -3.71
CA LEU A 114 1.67 9.15 -3.53
C LEU A 114 3.21 9.12 -3.53
N LYS A 115 3.81 8.17 -2.81
CA LYS A 115 5.26 7.99 -2.74
C LYS A 115 5.88 7.74 -4.11
N TYR A 116 5.37 6.76 -4.84
CA TYR A 116 5.94 6.37 -6.13
C TYR A 116 5.64 7.39 -7.24
N SER A 117 4.50 8.07 -7.18
CA SER A 117 4.20 9.22 -8.05
C SER A 117 5.23 10.35 -7.85
N GLU A 118 5.60 10.68 -6.61
CA GLU A 118 6.65 11.67 -6.32
C GLU A 118 8.04 11.23 -6.79
N LEU A 119 8.29 9.92 -6.84
CA LEU A 119 9.51 9.34 -7.44
C LEU A 119 9.47 9.28 -8.98
N GLY A 120 8.39 9.76 -9.61
CA GLY A 120 8.26 9.81 -11.08
C GLY A 120 7.73 8.53 -11.72
N THR A 121 7.20 7.59 -10.92
CA THR A 121 6.47 6.42 -11.42
C THR A 121 5.15 6.87 -12.02
N GLU A 122 4.85 6.41 -13.22
CA GLU A 122 3.53 6.59 -13.84
C GLU A 122 2.52 5.64 -13.17
N ILE A 123 1.44 6.23 -12.66
CA ILE A 123 0.40 5.52 -11.90
C ILE A 123 -0.84 5.34 -12.76
N ILE A 124 -1.21 4.08 -12.97
CA ILE A 124 -2.42 3.69 -13.70
C ILE A 124 -3.35 2.97 -12.72
N VAL A 125 -4.61 3.39 -12.66
CA VAL A 125 -5.63 2.72 -11.86
C VAL A 125 -6.73 2.15 -12.76
N VAL A 126 -6.97 0.86 -12.63
CA VAL A 126 -8.07 0.17 -13.30
C VAL A 126 -9.22 0.04 -12.30
N LEU A 127 -10.23 0.88 -12.47
CA LEU A 127 -11.46 0.81 -11.70
C LEU A 127 -12.40 -0.21 -12.33
N VAL A 128 -12.63 -1.34 -11.63
CA VAL A 128 -13.34 -2.49 -12.21
C VAL A 128 -14.85 -2.28 -12.21
N THR A 129 -15.42 -1.86 -11.07
CA THR A 129 -16.85 -1.59 -10.92
C THR A 129 -17.12 -0.14 -10.53
N GLN A 130 -18.36 0.30 -10.68
CA GLN A 130 -18.78 1.63 -10.23
C GLN A 130 -19.13 1.69 -8.73
N GLY A 131 -18.98 0.59 -7.98
CA GLY A 131 -19.32 0.55 -6.56
C GLY A 131 -20.81 0.75 -6.27
N LEU A 132 -21.70 0.43 -7.22
CA LEU A 132 -23.13 0.73 -7.07
C LEU A 132 -23.80 -0.06 -5.96
N GLY A 133 -23.21 -1.12 -5.39
CA GLY A 133 -23.81 -1.86 -4.26
C GLY A 133 -23.69 -1.19 -2.89
N GLY A 134 -23.02 -0.03 -2.80
CA GLY A 134 -22.78 0.70 -1.53
C GLY A 134 -23.89 1.67 -1.11
N TYR A 135 -25.05 1.69 -1.77
CA TYR A 135 -26.14 2.58 -1.37
C TYR A 135 -26.81 2.08 -0.08
N VAL A 136 -27.20 3.03 0.77
CA VAL A 136 -27.99 2.74 1.99
C VAL A 136 -29.47 2.46 1.61
N LYS A 137 -29.94 2.99 0.47
CA LYS A 137 -31.30 2.79 -0.05
C LYS A 137 -31.31 2.62 -1.57
N GLU A 138 -32.15 1.71 -2.07
CA GLU A 138 -32.25 1.39 -3.51
C GLU A 138 -32.65 2.59 -4.38
N GLU A 139 -33.39 3.55 -3.81
CA GLU A 139 -33.83 4.79 -4.46
C GLU A 139 -32.68 5.74 -4.84
N ASP A 140 -31.49 5.57 -4.24
CA ASP A 140 -30.32 6.42 -4.48
C ASP A 140 -29.38 5.87 -5.56
N LYS A 141 -29.71 4.76 -6.22
CA LYS A 141 -28.81 4.04 -7.13
C LYS A 141 -28.34 4.86 -8.34
N ASP A 142 -29.21 5.64 -8.96
CA ASP A 142 -28.88 6.44 -10.14
C ASP A 142 -28.18 7.77 -9.78
N SER A 143 -28.49 8.33 -8.61
CA SER A 143 -27.84 9.54 -8.11
C SER A 143 -26.44 9.25 -7.58
N ILE A 144 -26.25 8.12 -6.87
CA ILE A 144 -24.97 7.72 -6.28
C ILE A 144 -23.92 7.38 -7.36
N ALA A 145 -24.33 6.81 -8.50
CA ALA A 145 -23.42 6.49 -9.61
C ALA A 145 -22.67 7.73 -10.12
N LYS A 146 -23.40 8.83 -10.39
CA LYS A 146 -22.83 10.09 -10.87
C LYS A 146 -22.00 10.79 -9.80
N VAL A 147 -22.44 10.72 -8.54
CA VAL A 147 -21.68 11.27 -7.42
C VAL A 147 -20.35 10.53 -7.30
N ARG A 148 -20.35 9.19 -7.24
CA ARG A 148 -19.12 8.39 -7.14
C ARG A 148 -18.18 8.56 -8.32
N GLU A 149 -18.69 8.71 -9.54
CA GLU A 149 -17.85 9.00 -10.72
C GLU A 149 -17.14 10.36 -10.58
N ASN A 150 -17.85 11.39 -10.10
CA ASN A 150 -17.27 12.71 -9.87
C ASN A 150 -16.28 12.73 -8.70
N GLU A 151 -16.61 12.06 -7.59
CA GLU A 151 -15.72 11.87 -6.45
C GLU A 151 -14.43 11.20 -6.91
N TYR A 152 -14.52 10.06 -7.58
CA TYR A 152 -13.35 9.34 -8.08
C TYR A 152 -12.47 10.20 -9.00
N ARG A 153 -13.09 10.95 -9.92
CA ARG A 153 -12.39 11.89 -10.80
C ARG A 153 -11.70 13.03 -10.05
N ASN A 154 -12.19 13.39 -8.87
CA ASN A 154 -11.53 14.37 -8.00
C ASN A 154 -10.39 13.73 -7.20
N ALA A 155 -10.57 12.50 -6.68
CA ALA A 155 -9.51 11.74 -5.96
C ALA A 155 -8.23 11.68 -6.78
N THR A 156 -8.39 11.34 -8.05
CA THR A 156 -7.28 11.12 -8.97
C THR A 156 -6.47 12.36 -9.27
N LYS A 157 -7.09 13.54 -9.29
CA LYS A 157 -6.34 14.82 -9.36
C LYS A 157 -5.45 15.02 -8.13
N HIS A 158 -5.91 14.58 -6.96
CA HIS A 158 -5.15 14.76 -5.72
C HIS A 158 -4.12 13.65 -5.48
N LEU A 159 -4.37 12.44 -5.99
CA LEU A 159 -3.47 11.29 -5.90
C LEU A 159 -2.34 11.30 -6.93
N ASN A 160 -2.34 12.26 -7.86
CA ASN A 160 -1.39 12.29 -8.98
C ASN A 160 -1.41 10.97 -9.77
N VAL A 161 -2.61 10.43 -10.00
CA VAL A 161 -2.82 9.28 -10.90
C VAL A 161 -2.75 9.79 -12.34
N ASP A 162 -1.92 9.18 -13.17
CA ASP A 162 -1.74 9.57 -14.57
C ASP A 162 -2.91 9.13 -15.45
N GLU A 163 -3.43 7.92 -15.21
CA GLU A 163 -4.53 7.35 -15.98
C GLU A 163 -5.50 6.52 -15.14
N ILE A 164 -6.79 6.65 -15.46
CA ILE A 164 -7.86 5.82 -14.91
C ILE A 164 -8.55 5.08 -16.05
N ILE A 165 -8.61 3.77 -15.93
CA ILE A 165 -9.35 2.91 -16.84
C ILE A 165 -10.60 2.44 -16.10
N ASN A 166 -11.75 3.06 -16.40
CA ASN A 166 -13.02 2.69 -15.79
C ASN A 166 -13.72 1.63 -16.65
N LEU A 167 -13.77 0.39 -16.16
CA LEU A 167 -14.37 -0.74 -16.88
C LEU A 167 -15.89 -0.78 -16.77
N LYS A 168 -16.47 -0.12 -15.75
CA LYS A 168 -17.92 -0.05 -15.50
C LYS A 168 -18.60 -1.42 -15.49
N LEU A 169 -17.93 -2.45 -14.96
CA LEU A 169 -18.55 -3.76 -14.81
C LEU A 169 -19.58 -3.71 -13.68
N ASP A 170 -20.81 -4.15 -13.95
CA ASP A 170 -21.85 -4.26 -12.93
C ASP A 170 -21.51 -5.34 -11.90
N GLU A 171 -21.05 -6.50 -12.38
CA GLU A 171 -20.51 -7.58 -11.58
C GLU A 171 -19.19 -8.08 -12.13
N VAL A 172 -18.24 -8.34 -11.23
CA VAL A 172 -16.95 -8.92 -11.60
C VAL A 172 -17.10 -10.43 -11.71
N GLN A 173 -17.12 -10.93 -12.94
CA GLN A 173 -17.26 -12.35 -13.25
C GLN A 173 -15.94 -12.90 -13.81
N VAL A 174 -15.49 -14.04 -13.30
CA VAL A 174 -14.30 -14.72 -13.82
C VAL A 174 -14.70 -15.49 -15.07
N ASN A 175 -14.47 -14.86 -16.21
CA ASN A 175 -14.82 -15.41 -17.52
C ASN A 175 -13.81 -14.98 -18.58
N ARG A 176 -13.86 -15.64 -19.74
CA ARG A 176 -12.91 -15.43 -20.83
C ARG A 176 -12.88 -13.98 -21.34
N GLU A 177 -14.00 -13.28 -21.34
CA GLU A 177 -14.11 -11.89 -21.80
C GLU A 177 -13.35 -10.95 -20.87
N ASN A 178 -13.59 -11.07 -19.56
CA ASN A 178 -12.92 -10.25 -18.56
C ASN A 178 -11.42 -10.59 -18.44
N VAL A 179 -11.03 -11.87 -18.59
CA VAL A 179 -9.61 -12.25 -18.68
C VAL A 179 -8.95 -11.56 -19.88
N LYS A 180 -9.60 -11.59 -21.04
CA LYS A 180 -9.11 -10.90 -22.24
C LYS A 180 -8.98 -9.39 -22.02
N LEU A 181 -9.98 -8.77 -21.39
CA LEU A 181 -9.99 -7.35 -21.06
C LEU A 181 -8.80 -6.96 -20.17
N PHE A 182 -8.62 -7.65 -19.04
CA PHE A 182 -7.51 -7.41 -18.11
C PHE A 182 -6.15 -7.67 -18.78
N THR A 183 -6.05 -8.74 -19.58
CA THR A 183 -4.82 -9.07 -20.31
C THR A 183 -4.42 -7.96 -21.28
N ASN A 184 -5.38 -7.40 -22.02
CA ASN A 184 -5.11 -6.33 -22.95
C ASN A 184 -4.72 -5.04 -22.25
N ILE A 185 -5.36 -4.71 -21.13
CA ILE A 185 -4.96 -3.56 -20.31
C ILE A 185 -3.49 -3.70 -19.87
N ILE A 186 -3.07 -4.87 -19.39
CA ILE A 186 -1.66 -5.12 -19.03
C ILE A 186 -0.75 -4.98 -20.26
N ARG A 187 -1.17 -5.46 -21.44
CA ARG A 187 -0.38 -5.38 -22.67
C ARG A 187 -0.24 -3.98 -23.24
N ASP A 188 -1.27 -3.16 -23.09
CA ASP A 188 -1.32 -1.80 -23.63
C ASP A 188 -0.49 -0.86 -22.77
N HIS A 189 -0.52 -1.07 -21.45
CA HIS A 189 0.15 -0.21 -20.48
C HIS A 189 1.52 -0.72 -20.02
N GLU A 190 1.86 -1.98 -20.31
CA GLU A 190 3.19 -2.54 -20.06
C GLU A 190 3.75 -2.22 -18.65
N PRO A 191 3.00 -2.49 -17.55
CA PRO A 191 3.39 -2.08 -16.21
C PRO A 191 4.59 -2.87 -15.70
N ASP A 192 5.45 -2.20 -14.93
CA ASP A 192 6.55 -2.88 -14.24
C ASP A 192 6.04 -3.59 -12.98
N LEU A 193 5.08 -3.01 -12.27
CA LEU A 193 4.44 -3.61 -11.09
C LEU A 193 2.91 -3.60 -11.21
N ILE A 194 2.27 -4.66 -10.75
CA ILE A 194 0.81 -4.79 -10.67
C ILE A 194 0.38 -4.97 -9.23
N PHE A 195 -0.70 -4.31 -8.86
CA PHE A 195 -1.35 -4.41 -7.56
C PHE A 195 -2.80 -4.88 -7.72
N SER A 196 -3.24 -5.80 -6.88
CA SER A 196 -4.62 -6.30 -6.84
C SER A 196 -5.04 -6.65 -5.41
N PRO A 197 -6.33 -6.87 -5.13
CA PRO A 197 -6.72 -7.50 -3.87
C PRO A 197 -6.08 -8.88 -3.72
N HIS A 198 -6.09 -9.41 -2.50
CA HIS A 198 -5.68 -10.79 -2.25
C HIS A 198 -6.77 -11.79 -2.69
N VAL A 199 -6.38 -12.92 -3.28
CA VAL A 199 -7.31 -13.95 -3.81
C VAL A 199 -8.24 -14.54 -2.75
N SER A 200 -7.84 -14.52 -1.47
CA SER A 200 -8.66 -15.03 -0.37
C SER A 200 -9.67 -14.01 0.19
N ASP A 201 -9.83 -12.83 -0.42
CA ASP A 201 -10.68 -11.77 0.11
C ASP A 201 -12.12 -12.22 0.43
N THR A 202 -12.77 -11.69 1.47
CA THR A 202 -14.16 -12.07 1.79
C THR A 202 -15.16 -11.47 0.81
N HIS A 203 -14.84 -10.34 0.18
CA HIS A 203 -15.71 -9.68 -0.78
C HIS A 203 -15.61 -10.34 -2.17
N ARG A 204 -16.75 -10.71 -2.77
CA ARG A 204 -16.78 -11.46 -4.03
C ARG A 204 -16.08 -10.72 -5.19
N ALA A 205 -16.31 -9.41 -5.31
CA ALA A 205 -15.70 -8.60 -6.37
C ALA A 205 -14.17 -8.50 -6.22
N HIS A 206 -13.66 -8.51 -4.98
CA HIS A 206 -12.23 -8.48 -4.72
C HIS A 206 -11.57 -9.79 -5.14
N ARG A 207 -12.15 -10.94 -4.75
CA ARG A 207 -11.68 -12.26 -5.18
C ARG A 207 -11.68 -12.40 -6.70
N ALA A 208 -12.80 -12.08 -7.34
CA ALA A 208 -12.91 -12.19 -8.79
C ALA A 208 -11.92 -11.27 -9.52
N THR A 209 -11.70 -10.05 -9.03
CA THR A 209 -10.68 -9.13 -9.56
C THR A 209 -9.28 -9.70 -9.41
N ALA A 210 -8.96 -10.27 -8.24
CA ALA A 210 -7.66 -10.89 -7.98
C ALA A 210 -7.40 -12.11 -8.89
N GLU A 211 -8.41 -12.98 -9.05
CA GLU A 211 -8.35 -14.14 -9.95
C GLU A 211 -8.16 -13.71 -11.42
N LEU A 212 -8.92 -12.71 -11.88
CA LEU A 212 -8.78 -12.15 -13.23
C LEU A 212 -7.40 -11.52 -13.45
N ALA A 213 -6.91 -10.72 -12.49
CA ALA A 213 -5.59 -10.10 -12.58
C ALA A 213 -4.48 -11.15 -12.68
N LYS A 214 -4.57 -12.21 -11.87
CA LYS A 214 -3.61 -13.31 -11.87
C LYS A 214 -3.61 -14.09 -13.18
N GLU A 215 -4.79 -14.48 -13.68
CA GLU A 215 -4.91 -15.16 -14.99
C GLU A 215 -4.43 -14.24 -16.13
N ALA A 216 -4.76 -12.96 -16.06
CA ALA A 216 -4.32 -11.97 -17.05
C ALA A 216 -2.79 -11.81 -17.08
N VAL A 217 -2.12 -11.81 -15.93
CA VAL A 217 -0.65 -11.77 -15.85
C VAL A 217 -0.03 -13.01 -16.50
N TYR A 218 -0.60 -14.20 -16.27
CA TYR A 218 -0.16 -15.44 -16.91
C TYR A 218 -0.27 -15.36 -18.45
N HIS A 219 -1.36 -14.78 -18.97
CA HIS A 219 -1.58 -14.65 -20.41
C HIS A 219 -0.87 -13.45 -21.05
N ALA A 220 -0.57 -12.38 -20.32
CA ALA A 220 0.09 -11.18 -20.84
C ALA A 220 1.46 -11.49 -21.48
N VAL A 221 2.14 -12.51 -20.98
CA VAL A 221 3.45 -12.99 -21.50
C VAL A 221 3.31 -13.65 -22.87
N HIS A 222 2.14 -14.24 -23.17
CA HIS A 222 1.89 -15.03 -24.37
C HIS A 222 0.94 -14.28 -25.30
N GLY A 223 1.46 -13.31 -26.05
CA GLY A 223 0.72 -12.29 -26.83
C GLY A 223 -0.32 -12.82 -27.83
N LYS A 224 -0.31 -14.12 -28.16
CA LYS A 224 -1.30 -14.75 -29.06
C LYS A 224 -2.50 -15.33 -28.32
N ALA A 225 -2.39 -15.59 -27.02
CA ALA A 225 -3.47 -16.17 -26.23
C ALA A 225 -4.52 -15.11 -25.85
N TYR A 226 -5.79 -15.55 -25.77
CA TYR A 226 -6.96 -14.75 -25.39
C TYR A 226 -7.24 -13.53 -26.30
N GLY A 227 -6.83 -13.59 -27.57
CA GLY A 227 -7.30 -12.68 -28.64
C GLY A 227 -6.88 -11.22 -28.48
N GLY A 228 -5.72 -10.97 -27.87
CA GLY A 228 -5.16 -9.64 -27.71
C GLY A 228 -4.18 -9.21 -28.79
N HIS A 229 -3.65 -8.01 -28.62
CA HIS A 229 -2.54 -7.45 -29.38
C HIS A 229 -1.32 -8.37 -29.25
N GLU A 230 -0.56 -8.59 -30.32
CA GLU A 230 0.62 -9.49 -30.38
C GLU A 230 1.84 -8.97 -29.57
N LYS A 231 1.59 -8.45 -28.37
CA LYS A 231 2.57 -7.94 -27.42
C LYS A 231 2.78 -8.94 -26.28
N ASN A 232 4.04 -9.25 -26.01
CA ASN A 232 4.45 -10.06 -24.85
C ASN A 232 4.89 -9.13 -23.74
N VAL A 233 4.10 -9.06 -22.67
CA VAL A 233 4.39 -8.23 -21.50
C VAL A 233 4.58 -9.13 -20.30
N ARG A 234 5.71 -8.95 -19.62
CA ARG A 234 5.99 -9.62 -18.34
C ARG A 234 6.29 -8.56 -17.29
N PRO A 235 5.36 -8.30 -16.36
CA PRO A 235 5.61 -7.47 -15.20
C PRO A 235 6.82 -7.97 -14.40
N LYS A 236 7.44 -7.06 -13.65
CA LYS A 236 8.59 -7.31 -12.78
C LYS A 236 8.18 -7.65 -11.35
N GLY A 237 6.89 -7.62 -11.05
CA GLY A 237 6.33 -8.03 -9.77
C GLY A 237 4.81 -7.87 -9.78
N MET A 238 4.15 -8.69 -8.98
CA MET A 238 2.72 -8.56 -8.66
C MET A 238 2.56 -8.61 -7.15
N TYR A 239 1.73 -7.72 -6.62
CA TYR A 239 1.49 -7.55 -5.20
C TYR A 239 0.00 -7.59 -4.90
N CYS A 240 -0.36 -8.35 -3.88
CA CYS A 240 -1.69 -8.30 -3.28
C CYS A 240 -1.69 -7.24 -2.18
N TYR A 241 -2.69 -6.37 -2.14
CA TYR A 241 -2.86 -5.38 -1.07
C TYR A 241 -3.89 -5.82 -0.02
N GLU A 242 -3.75 -5.27 1.19
CA GLU A 242 -4.65 -5.52 2.33
C GLU A 242 -5.93 -4.68 2.19
N SER A 243 -7.10 -5.24 2.51
CA SER A 243 -8.40 -4.55 2.40
C SER A 243 -9.22 -4.68 3.70
N PRO A 244 -10.28 -3.87 3.91
CA PRO A 244 -11.17 -4.05 5.06
C PRO A 244 -11.79 -5.45 5.13
N SER A 245 -12.07 -6.06 3.98
CA SER A 245 -12.65 -7.39 3.83
C SER A 245 -11.61 -8.53 3.80
N ARG A 246 -10.32 -8.19 3.77
CA ARG A 246 -9.21 -9.13 3.88
C ARG A 246 -7.99 -8.51 4.52
N LYS A 247 -8.01 -8.53 5.85
CA LYS A 247 -6.84 -8.22 6.67
C LYS A 247 -5.84 -9.36 6.57
N PHE A 248 -4.56 -9.04 6.45
CA PHE A 248 -3.49 -10.02 6.34
C PHE A 248 -3.24 -10.79 7.63
N PHE A 249 -3.76 -10.31 8.76
CA PHE A 249 -3.85 -11.12 9.98
C PHE A 249 -4.56 -12.48 9.75
N TYR A 250 -5.45 -12.58 8.75
CA TYR A 250 -6.17 -13.81 8.40
C TYR A 250 -5.60 -14.51 7.15
N VAL A 251 -4.38 -14.16 6.75
CA VAL A 251 -3.71 -14.77 5.60
C VAL A 251 -2.48 -15.50 6.11
N ASP A 252 -2.40 -16.79 5.81
CA ASP A 252 -1.21 -17.59 6.08
C ASP A 252 -0.17 -17.30 4.98
N ALA A 253 0.61 -16.24 5.19
CA ALA A 253 1.64 -15.79 4.27
C ALA A 253 2.97 -15.55 4.97
N ASN A 254 4.05 -15.97 4.32
CA ASN A 254 5.41 -15.93 4.87
C ASN A 254 6.17 -14.64 4.53
N VAL A 255 5.65 -13.79 3.65
CA VAL A 255 6.35 -12.58 3.19
C VAL A 255 5.39 -11.40 3.08
N PHE A 256 5.72 -10.31 3.77
CA PHE A 256 5.13 -8.99 3.59
C PHE A 256 6.20 -8.03 3.07
N ALA A 257 5.90 -7.31 2.00
CA ALA A 257 6.59 -6.08 1.64
C ALA A 257 5.81 -4.92 2.27
N ILE A 258 6.49 -4.06 3.04
CA ILE A 258 5.86 -2.93 3.72
C ILE A 258 6.52 -1.65 3.22
N VAL A 259 5.69 -0.72 2.73
CA VAL A 259 6.12 0.59 2.26
C VAL A 259 5.93 1.58 3.39
N ASP A 260 6.99 2.30 3.77
CA ASP A 260 6.86 3.45 4.69
C ASP A 260 6.11 4.57 3.98
N ILE A 261 4.95 4.94 4.54
CA ILE A 261 4.07 5.99 4.05
C ILE A 261 3.92 7.14 5.05
N SER A 262 4.79 7.23 6.05
CA SER A 262 4.66 8.20 7.15
C SER A 262 4.56 9.64 6.66
N ASN A 263 5.39 10.01 5.67
CA ASN A 263 5.37 11.35 5.05
C ASN A 263 4.13 11.61 4.17
N PHE A 264 3.37 10.57 3.83
CA PHE A 264 2.23 10.62 2.92
C PHE A 264 0.90 10.44 3.63
N TRP A 265 0.91 10.01 4.89
CA TRP A 265 -0.29 9.68 5.66
C TRP A 265 -1.29 10.83 5.74
N LEU A 266 -0.84 12.02 6.13
CA LEU A 266 -1.72 13.20 6.24
C LEU A 266 -2.36 13.58 4.91
N ARG A 267 -1.59 13.47 3.81
CA ARG A 267 -2.11 13.73 2.45
C ARG A 267 -3.13 12.67 2.06
N LYS A 268 -2.85 11.39 2.31
CA LYS A 268 -3.79 10.28 2.09
C LYS A 268 -5.13 10.52 2.81
N VAL A 269 -5.08 10.84 4.11
CA VAL A 269 -6.29 11.10 4.92
C VAL A 269 -7.05 12.33 4.42
N ALA A 270 -6.35 13.41 4.07
CA ALA A 270 -6.97 14.61 3.52
C ALA A 270 -7.72 14.30 2.21
N ILE A 271 -7.11 13.56 1.29
CA ILE A 271 -7.76 13.15 0.04
C ILE A 271 -8.99 12.31 0.34
N PHE A 272 -8.88 11.35 1.26
CA PHE A 272 -10.01 10.48 1.63
C PHE A 272 -11.21 11.28 2.13
N ASN A 273 -10.97 12.22 3.06
CA ASN A 273 -12.00 13.08 3.65
C ASN A 273 -12.61 14.08 2.67
N HIS A 274 -11.82 14.59 1.71
CA HIS A 274 -12.29 15.58 0.75
C HIS A 274 -13.02 14.99 -0.45
N VAL A 275 -12.78 13.72 -0.74
CA VAL A 275 -13.21 13.14 -2.00
C VAL A 275 -14.38 12.19 -1.85
N TYR A 276 -14.36 11.30 -0.87
CA TYR A 276 -15.39 10.26 -0.75
C TYR A 276 -16.52 10.69 0.19
N GLU A 277 -16.87 11.98 0.21
CA GLU A 277 -17.82 12.60 1.14
C GLU A 277 -19.19 11.88 1.17
N SER A 278 -19.66 11.35 0.03
CA SER A 278 -20.89 10.55 -0.06
C SER A 278 -20.90 9.29 0.80
N GLN A 279 -19.71 8.82 1.22
CA GLN A 279 -19.54 7.63 2.05
C GLN A 279 -19.53 7.95 3.55
N GLY A 280 -19.97 9.13 4.01
CA GLY A 280 -19.75 9.68 5.36
C GLY A 280 -19.82 8.72 6.57
N GLU A 281 -20.86 7.89 6.69
CA GLU A 281 -20.99 6.91 7.79
C GLU A 281 -20.09 5.69 7.64
N VAL A 282 -19.83 5.29 6.39
CA VAL A 282 -18.91 4.20 6.03
C VAL A 282 -17.46 4.66 6.21
N LEU A 283 -17.18 5.92 5.87
CA LEU A 283 -15.92 6.65 5.99
C LEU A 283 -15.35 6.58 7.42
N GLU A 284 -16.14 6.86 8.44
CA GLU A 284 -15.65 6.89 9.82
C GLU A 284 -15.11 5.51 10.27
N ARG A 285 -15.83 4.44 9.91
CA ARG A 285 -15.41 3.06 10.20
C ARG A 285 -14.19 2.65 9.40
N ILE A 286 -14.12 3.02 8.12
CA ILE A 286 -13.04 2.61 7.22
C ILE A 286 -11.76 3.40 7.50
N ILE A 287 -11.82 4.72 7.76
CA ILE A 287 -10.64 5.52 8.11
C ILE A 287 -10.00 5.00 9.40
N THR A 288 -10.84 4.70 10.41
CA THR A 288 -10.34 4.13 11.66
C THR A 288 -9.61 2.80 11.42
N TRP A 289 -10.13 1.97 10.51
CA TRP A 289 -9.43 0.74 10.10
C TRP A 289 -8.12 1.06 9.38
N ALA A 290 -8.13 1.96 8.40
CA ALA A 290 -6.95 2.33 7.62
C ALA A 290 -5.84 2.88 8.52
N GLU A 291 -6.15 3.71 9.51
CA GLU A 291 -5.18 4.24 10.46
C GLU A 291 -4.59 3.15 11.35
N LYS A 292 -5.44 2.28 11.91
CA LYS A 292 -4.98 1.19 12.78
C LYS A 292 -4.09 0.20 12.03
N THR A 293 -4.49 -0.16 10.81
CA THR A 293 -3.67 -1.02 9.96
C THR A 293 -2.37 -0.32 9.60
N ALA A 294 -2.41 0.96 9.20
CA ALA A 294 -1.21 1.69 8.84
C ALA A 294 -0.20 1.80 10.00
N LYS A 295 -0.68 2.07 11.23
CA LYS A 295 0.17 2.07 12.43
C LYS A 295 0.77 0.69 12.71
N LEU A 296 -0.04 -0.37 12.65
CA LEU A 296 0.45 -1.74 12.82
C LEU A 296 1.58 -2.06 11.84
N ARG A 297 1.41 -1.72 10.56
CA ARG A 297 2.44 -1.96 9.54
C ARG A 297 3.66 -1.07 9.73
N GLY A 298 3.46 0.18 10.16
CA GLY A 298 4.56 1.07 10.48
C GLY A 298 5.44 0.52 11.60
N GLU A 299 4.81 0.01 12.67
CA GLU A 299 5.52 -0.63 13.78
C GLU A 299 6.38 -1.83 13.32
N GLU A 300 5.90 -2.63 12.36
CA GLU A 300 6.63 -3.79 11.80
C GLU A 300 7.95 -3.39 11.09
N ILE A 301 8.07 -2.15 10.61
CA ILE A 301 9.28 -1.62 9.95
C ILE A 301 9.90 -0.40 10.65
N PHE A 302 9.53 -0.15 11.92
CA PHE A 302 10.01 0.98 12.72
C PHE A 302 9.74 2.38 12.13
N CYS A 303 8.58 2.59 11.51
CA CYS A 303 8.07 3.90 11.09
C CYS A 303 6.69 4.20 11.70
N GLU A 304 6.11 5.39 11.42
CA GLU A 304 4.81 5.78 12.00
C GLU A 304 3.62 5.13 11.28
N TYR A 305 3.69 5.05 9.94
CA TYR A 305 2.65 4.47 9.10
C TYR A 305 3.25 3.65 7.96
N GLY A 306 2.73 2.44 7.76
CA GLY A 306 3.10 1.55 6.66
C GLY A 306 1.91 1.05 5.86
N GLU A 307 2.12 0.68 4.61
CA GLU A 307 1.18 -0.11 3.80
C GLU A 307 1.82 -1.46 3.47
N ALA A 308 1.12 -2.55 3.76
CA ALA A 308 1.63 -3.90 3.56
C ALA A 308 1.07 -4.55 2.29
N PHE A 309 1.91 -5.36 1.67
CA PHE A 309 1.64 -6.09 0.44
C PHE A 309 2.19 -7.50 0.53
N ILE A 310 1.50 -8.47 -0.06
CA ILE A 310 1.99 -9.84 -0.23
C ILE A 310 2.40 -10.02 -1.69
N PRO A 311 3.65 -10.39 -2.01
CA PRO A 311 4.03 -10.68 -3.38
C PRO A 311 3.33 -11.96 -3.89
N ASP A 312 2.67 -11.88 -5.05
CA ASP A 312 2.25 -13.08 -5.80
C ASP A 312 3.38 -13.48 -6.75
N THR A 313 3.97 -14.65 -6.49
CA THR A 313 5.12 -15.18 -7.23
C THR A 313 4.80 -16.39 -8.10
N GLU A 314 3.52 -16.76 -8.22
CA GLU A 314 3.13 -17.99 -8.92
C GLU A 314 3.40 -17.88 -10.43
N TYR A 315 3.03 -16.75 -11.04
CA TYR A 315 3.20 -16.50 -12.48
C TYR A 315 4.01 -15.24 -12.82
N CYS A 316 4.35 -14.43 -11.80
CA CYS A 316 5.16 -13.23 -11.95
C CYS A 316 6.43 -13.34 -11.10
N PRO A 317 7.64 -13.23 -11.68
CA PRO A 317 8.84 -13.18 -10.86
C PRO A 317 8.86 -11.87 -10.05
N LEU A 318 9.25 -11.95 -8.78
CA LEU A 318 9.51 -10.78 -7.95
C LEU A 318 10.93 -10.25 -8.24
N LYS A 319 11.04 -9.20 -9.07
CA LYS A 319 12.30 -8.58 -9.48
C LYS A 319 12.52 -7.17 -8.92
N ILE A 320 11.44 -6.50 -8.52
CA ILE A 320 11.47 -5.19 -7.87
C ILE A 320 10.80 -5.37 -6.52
N LEU A 321 11.52 -5.07 -5.44
CA LEU A 321 10.97 -5.01 -4.09
C LEU A 321 10.51 -3.58 -3.80
N ILE A 322 9.25 -3.42 -3.41
CA ILE A 322 8.76 -2.14 -2.89
C ILE A 322 9.19 -1.96 -1.43
N VAL A 323 9.69 -0.76 -1.14
CA VAL A 323 10.12 -0.29 0.18
C VAL A 323 9.61 1.14 0.40
#